data_AF-A0A959C5Y0-F1
#
_entry.id   AF-A0A959C5Y0-F1
#
_cell.length_a   1.000
_cell.length_b   1.000
_cell.length_c   1.000
_cell.angle_alpha   90.00
_cell.angle_beta   90.00
_cell.angle_gamma   90.00
#
_symmetry.space_group_name_H-M   'P 1'
#
loop_
_entity.id
_entity.type
_entity.pdbx_description
1 polymer ?
#
loop_
_entity_poly.entity_id
_entity_poly.type
_entity_poly.pdbx_seq_one_letter_code
_entity_poly.pdbx_strand_id
1 'polypeptide(L)' 'MIKMISLILGGGAGSRLFPLTEQRSKPAVPIGGKYRLIDIPISNCINSGVKRMFVLTQYNSA' A
#
# COMPACT_ATOMS: atom_id res chain seq x y z
N MET A 1 7.96 -5.52 -23.75
CA MET A 1 7.35 -5.92 -22.46
C MET A 1 8.30 -5.51 -21.33
N ILE A 2 7.84 -4.70 -20.36
CA ILE A 2 8.68 -4.27 -19.24
C ILE A 2 9.05 -5.51 -18.39
N LYS A 3 10.35 -5.80 -18.25
CA LYS A 3 10.88 -6.87 -17.40
C LYS A 3 11.29 -6.29 -16.03
N MET A 4 10.31 -5.90 -15.23
CA MET A 4 10.51 -5.33 -13.89
C MET A 4 9.50 -5.95 -12.91
N ILE A 5 9.92 -6.07 -11.65
CA ILE A 5 9.06 -6.40 -10.51
C ILE A 5 8.98 -5.17 -9.62
N SER A 6 7.76 -4.77 -9.25
CA SER A 6 7.55 -3.77 -8.19
C SER A 6 7.35 -4.47 -6.86
N LEU A 7 8.05 -3.98 -5.83
CA LEU A 7 7.91 -4.45 -4.46
C LEU A 7 7.44 -3.30 -3.58
N ILE A 8 6.22 -3.39 -3.08
CA ILE A 8 5.58 -2.36 -2.25
C ILE A 8 5.71 -2.77 -0.78
N LEU A 9 6.47 -1.99 -0.01
CA LEU A 9 6.70 -2.25 1.41
C LEU A 9 5.58 -1.62 2.26
N GLY A 10 4.60 -2.43 2.64
CA GLY A 10 3.44 -2.07 3.44
C GLY A 10 3.59 -2.28 4.95
N GLY A 11 4.79 -2.62 5.44
CA GLY A 11 5.02 -3.03 6.83
C GLY A 11 5.10 -1.91 7.90
N GLY A 12 4.65 -0.69 7.62
CA GLY A 12 4.74 0.40 8.61
C GLY A 12 3.65 0.30 9.68
N ALA A 13 4.04 0.28 10.97
CA ALA A 13 3.10 0.26 12.10
C ALA A 13 2.15 1.47 12.16
N GLY A 14 2.56 2.61 11.58
CA GLY A 14 1.68 3.76 11.42
C GLY A 14 1.33 4.50 12.71
N SER A 15 2.13 4.36 13.78
CA SER A 15 1.88 4.94 15.12
C SER A 15 1.46 6.42 15.13
N ARG A 16 2.04 7.24 14.25
CA ARG A 16 1.69 8.67 14.11
C ARG A 16 0.28 8.94 13.57
N LEU A 17 -0.37 7.93 13.00
CA LEU A 17 -1.74 8.02 12.48
C LEU A 17 -2.76 7.42 13.45
N PHE A 18 -2.36 7.04 14.67
CA PHE A 18 -3.33 6.66 15.70
C PHE A 18 -4.42 7.74 15.85
N PRO A 19 -5.71 7.38 15.96
CA PRO A 19 -6.27 6.03 16.10
C PRO A 19 -6.56 5.31 14.76
N LEU A 20 -6.26 5.92 13.61
CA LEU A 20 -6.62 5.37 12.30
C LEU A 20 -5.94 4.04 11.97
N THR A 21 -4.85 3.69 12.66
CA THR A 21 -4.09 2.45 12.49
C THR A 21 -4.23 1.47 13.65
N GLU A 22 -5.18 1.70 14.57
CA GLU A 22 -5.40 0.79 15.70
C GLU A 22 -5.82 -0.61 15.24
N GLN A 23 -6.80 -0.69 14.34
CA GLN A 23 -7.39 -1.93 13.84
C GLN A 23 -7.01 -2.25 12.39
N ARG A 24 -6.04 -1.52 11.81
CA ARG A 24 -5.64 -1.69 10.41
C ARG A 24 -4.20 -1.27 10.18
N SER A 25 -3.56 -1.88 9.18
CA SER A 25 -2.25 -1.46 8.73
C SER A 25 -2.26 -0.03 8.16
N LYS A 26 -1.12 0.67 8.24
CA LYS A 26 -0.96 2.01 7.62
C LYS A 26 -1.38 2.04 6.14
N PRO A 27 -1.00 1.07 5.28
CA PRO A 27 -1.41 1.08 3.89
C PRO A 27 -2.94 0.98 3.68
N ALA A 28 -3.68 0.43 4.65
CA ALA A 28 -5.13 0.29 4.60
C ALA A 28 -5.90 1.54 5.05
N VAL A 29 -5.20 2.60 5.49
CA VAL A 29 -5.83 3.87 5.89
C VAL A 29 -6.52 4.51 4.69
N PRO A 30 -7.82 4.87 4.81
CA PRO A 30 -8.57 5.51 3.72
C PRO A 30 -8.05 6.91 3.35
N ILE A 31 -8.17 7.27 2.07
CA ILE A 31 -7.87 8.58 1.52
C ILE A 31 -8.84 8.91 0.39
N GLY A 32 -9.28 10.17 0.31
CA GLY A 32 -10.09 10.65 -0.81
C GLY A 32 -11.44 9.93 -0.97
N GLY A 33 -12.04 9.44 0.13
CA GLY A 33 -13.38 8.86 0.18
C GLY A 33 -13.50 7.42 -0.33
N LYS A 34 -12.71 6.99 -1.33
CA LYS A 34 -12.80 5.66 -1.95
C LYS A 34 -11.51 4.85 -1.91
N TYR A 35 -10.36 5.51 -1.78
CA TYR A 35 -9.05 4.89 -1.92
C TYR A 35 -8.40 4.62 -0.57
N ARG A 36 -7.30 3.89 -0.59
CA ARG A 36 -6.39 3.64 0.53
C ARG A 36 -5.00 4.13 0.17
N LEU A 37 -4.15 4.35 1.18
CA LEU A 37 -2.77 4.79 0.95
C LEU A 37 -1.99 3.85 0.01
N ILE A 38 -2.26 2.54 0.04
CA ILE A 38 -1.61 1.57 -0.85
C ILE A 38 -1.98 1.75 -2.33
N ASP A 39 -3.12 2.37 -2.64
CA ASP A 39 -3.58 2.54 -4.02
C ASP A 39 -2.69 3.51 -4.81
N ILE A 40 -1.99 4.42 -4.12
CA ILE A 40 -1.06 5.38 -4.75
C ILE A 40 0.10 4.66 -5.45
N PRO A 41 0.95 3.87 -4.76
CA PRO A 41 2.04 3.15 -5.43
C PRO A 41 1.54 2.10 -6.44
N ILE A 42 0.39 1.46 -6.20
CA ILE A 42 -0.22 0.53 -7.16
C ILE A 42 -0.60 1.27 -8.45
N SER A 43 -1.30 2.40 -8.34
CA SER A 43 -1.71 3.21 -9.49
C SER A 43 -0.50 3.72 -10.27
N ASN A 44 0.55 4.14 -9.58
CA ASN A 44 1.81 4.54 -10.22
C ASN A 44 2.42 3.39 -11.04
N CYS A 45 2.45 2.17 -10.50
CA CYS A 45 2.93 0.99 -11.21
C CYS A 45 2.10 0.71 -12.47
N ILE A 46 0.76 0.73 -12.35
CA ILE A 46 -0.16 0.51 -13.48
C ILE A 46 0.05 1.56 -14.57
N ASN A 47 0.08 2.84 -14.20
CA ASN A 47 0.29 3.96 -15.14
C ASN A 47 1.68 3.92 -15.81
N SER A 48 2.65 3.27 -15.18
CA SER A 48 4.00 3.06 -15.71
C SER A 48 4.15 1.75 -16.50
N GLY A 49 3.08 0.98 -16.69
CA GLY A 49 3.11 -0.31 -17.38
C GLY A 49 3.74 -1.47 -16.58
N VAL A 50 4.01 -1.28 -15.29
CA VAL A 50 4.56 -2.31 -14.41
C VAL A 50 3.42 -3.15 -13.85
N LYS A 51 3.21 -4.35 -14.39
CA LYS A 51 2.08 -5.23 -14.03
C LYS A 51 2.42 -6.32 -13.02
N ARG A 52 3.70 -6.60 -12.79
CA ARG A 52 4.16 -7.61 -11.82
C ARG A 52 4.52 -6.91 -10.52
N MET A 53 3.63 -7.00 -9.54
CA MET A 53 3.73 -6.30 -8.26
C MET A 53 3.57 -7.28 -7.09
N PHE A 54 4.35 -7.09 -6.04
CA PHE A 54 4.21 -7.81 -4.77
C PHE A 54 4.11 -6.80 -3.63
N VAL A 55 3.26 -7.08 -2.65
CA VAL A 55 3.10 -6.27 -1.44
C VAL A 55 3.66 -7.06 -0.26
N LEU A 56 4.65 -6.49 0.42
CA LEU A 56 5.19 -7.04 1.66
C LEU A 56 4.51 -6.37 2.85
N THR A 57 3.77 -7.16 3.62
CA THR A 57 3.00 -6.71 4.78
C THR A 57 3.63 -7.20 6.08
N GLN A 58 3.32 -6.57 7.22
CA GLN A 58 3.88 -6.97 8.51
C GLN A 58 2.86 -6.85 9.66
N TYR A 59 2.31 -5.66 9.89
CA TYR A 59 1.40 -5.38 11.02
C TYR A 59 -0.05 -5.30 10.56
N ASN A 60 -1.01 -5.79 11.36
CA ASN A 60 -2.47 -5.64 11.14
C ASN A 60 -2.91 -5.81 9.68
N SER A 61 -2.41 -6.88 9.04
CA SER A 61 -2.56 -7.13 7.60
C SER A 61 -3.45 -8.34 7.28
N ALA A 62 -3.91 -9.04 8.32
CA ALA A 62 -4.90 -10.11 8.26
C ALA A 62 -6.30 -9.54 8.50
#